data_AF-A0A645C2Q2-F1
#
_entry.id   AF-A0A645C2Q2-F1
#
_cell.length_a   1.000
_cell.length_b   1.000
_cell.length_c   1.000
_cell.angle_alpha   90.00
_cell.angle_beta   90.00
_cell.angle_gamma   90.00
#
_symmetry.space_group_name_H-M   'P 1'
#
loop_
_entity.id
_entity.type
_entity.pdbx_description
1 polymer ?
#
loop_
_entity_poly.entity_id
_entity_poly.type
_entity_poly.pdbx_seq_one_letter_code
_entity_poly.pdbx_strand_id
1 'polypeptide(L)'
;MIAASVWSLLIPAIDEAQAAGQIGWIPAAGGFLIGIGFLMLLDYLIPHLHIGSKDAEGPTTKMKRTSLLVMAVTLHNIPEGMAVGLAFALAAQHGASSPVAFASAIALALGIGIQNFPEGAAISLPLRQEGMSVNKSFVSGMLSGIVEPIFGILTVLVSALIAPFMPWMLSFAAGAMMYVVVEELIPEAHLGEHSNIGTLGVMGGFLVMMILDVALG
;
A
#
# COMPACT_ATOMS: atom_id res chain seq x y z
N MET A 1 3.44 1.04 -5.86
CA MET A 1 2.07 1.47 -5.51
C MET A 1 1.26 2.10 -6.64
N ILE A 2 1.65 3.24 -7.26
CA ILE A 2 0.79 3.99 -8.23
C ILE A 2 0.13 3.10 -9.30
N ALA A 3 0.93 2.32 -10.03
CA ALA A 3 0.42 1.45 -11.08
C ALA A 3 -0.50 0.35 -10.50
N ALA A 4 -0.13 -0.25 -9.36
CA ALA A 4 -0.97 -1.23 -8.67
C ALA A 4 -2.35 -0.65 -8.29
N SER A 5 -2.40 0.60 -7.80
CA SER A 5 -3.65 1.28 -7.47
C SER A 5 -4.58 1.43 -8.68
N VAL A 6 -4.03 1.66 -9.87
CA VAL A 6 -4.82 1.85 -11.09
C VAL A 6 -5.22 0.51 -11.70
N TRP A 7 -4.23 -0.31 -12.05
CA TRP A 7 -4.41 -1.53 -12.84
C TRP A 7 -4.93 -2.69 -12.02
N SER A 8 -4.39 -2.90 -10.83
CA SER A 8 -4.70 -4.08 -10.03
C SER A 8 -5.86 -3.85 -9.05
N LEU A 9 -6.33 -2.61 -8.88
CA LEU A 9 -7.37 -2.25 -7.92
C LEU A 9 -8.52 -1.44 -8.52
N LEU A 10 -8.28 -0.23 -9.05
CA LEU A 10 -9.36 0.63 -9.56
C LEU A 10 -10.05 0.07 -10.81
N ILE A 11 -9.29 -0.42 -11.78
CA ILE A 11 -9.87 -1.04 -12.98
C ILE A 11 -10.72 -2.27 -12.61
N PRO A 12 -10.20 -3.25 -11.85
CA PRO A 12 -11.01 -4.36 -11.36
C PRO A 12 -12.25 -3.90 -10.58
N ALA A 13 -12.13 -2.88 -9.73
CA ALA A 13 -13.28 -2.35 -9.01
C ALA A 13 -14.38 -1.80 -9.93
N ILE A 14 -14.00 -1.10 -10.99
CA ILE A 14 -14.93 -0.57 -12.00
C ILE A 14 -15.62 -1.72 -12.74
N ASP A 15 -14.84 -2.73 -13.15
CA ASP A 15 -15.34 -3.87 -13.91
C ASP A 15 -16.31 -4.71 -13.05
N GLU A 16 -15.98 -4.96 -11.79
CA GLU A 16 -16.86 -5.65 -10.83
C GLU A 16 -18.17 -4.90 -10.59
N ALA A 17 -18.09 -3.58 -10.45
CA ALA A 17 -19.27 -2.75 -10.28
C ALA A 17 -20.18 -2.80 -11.51
N GLN A 18 -19.61 -2.75 -12.71
CA GLN A 18 -20.36 -2.86 -13.96
C GLN A 18 -20.98 -4.26 -14.13
N ALA A 19 -20.24 -5.32 -13.79
CA ALA A 19 -20.74 -6.70 -13.80
C ALA A 19 -21.93 -6.88 -12.83
N ALA A 20 -21.93 -6.16 -11.72
CA ALA A 20 -23.04 -6.10 -10.76
C ALA A 20 -24.20 -5.17 -11.19
N GLY A 21 -24.16 -4.59 -12.40
CA GLY A 21 -25.19 -3.68 -12.92
C GLY A 21 -25.16 -2.27 -12.33
N GLN A 22 -24.09 -1.90 -11.63
CA GLN A 22 -23.88 -0.56 -11.09
C GLN A 22 -23.16 0.34 -12.09
N ILE A 23 -23.16 1.65 -11.84
CA ILE A 23 -22.37 2.62 -12.61
C ILE A 23 -20.93 2.56 -12.07
N GLY A 24 -20.01 1.95 -12.82
CA GLY A 24 -18.68 1.57 -12.31
C GLY A 24 -17.84 2.68 -11.67
N TRP A 25 -17.94 3.93 -12.15
CA TRP A 25 -17.16 5.03 -11.56
C TRP A 25 -17.62 5.45 -10.15
N ILE A 26 -18.86 5.13 -9.75
CA ILE A 26 -19.41 5.52 -8.45
C ILE A 26 -18.67 4.82 -7.28
N PRO A 27 -18.64 3.47 -7.20
CA PRO A 27 -17.86 2.79 -6.16
C PRO A 27 -16.37 3.08 -6.29
N ALA A 28 -15.86 3.27 -7.51
CA ALA A 28 -14.47 3.64 -7.75
C ALA A 28 -14.10 4.97 -7.09
N ALA A 29 -14.80 6.05 -7.44
CA ALA A 29 -14.55 7.37 -6.88
C ALA A 29 -14.88 7.43 -5.38
N GLY A 30 -16.01 6.83 -4.97
CA GLY A 30 -16.45 6.83 -3.59
C GLY A 30 -15.49 6.07 -2.67
N GLY A 31 -15.15 4.83 -3.01
CA GLY A 31 -14.19 4.04 -2.25
C GLY A 31 -12.81 4.70 -2.20
N PHE A 32 -12.33 5.22 -3.33
CA PHE A 32 -11.04 5.93 -3.40
C PHE A 32 -10.98 7.14 -2.46
N LEU A 33 -12.02 7.98 -2.44
CA LEU A 33 -12.10 9.12 -1.52
C LEU A 33 -12.19 8.69 -0.05
N ILE A 34 -12.90 7.59 0.26
CA ILE A 34 -12.97 7.04 1.62
C ILE A 34 -11.59 6.52 2.04
N GLY A 35 -10.84 5.87 1.14
CA GLY A 35 -9.48 5.40 1.39
C GLY A 35 -8.51 6.54 1.73
N ILE A 36 -8.55 7.62 0.93
CA ILE A 36 -7.79 8.85 1.20
C ILE A 36 -8.19 9.44 2.55
N GLY A 37 -9.50 9.65 2.77
CA GLY A 37 -10.00 10.25 4.00
C GLY A 37 -9.66 9.42 5.24
N PHE A 38 -9.63 8.09 5.11
CA PHE A 38 -9.25 7.18 6.18
C PHE A 38 -7.79 7.36 6.60
N LEU A 39 -6.85 7.32 5.65
CA LEU A 39 -5.43 7.52 6.01
C LEU A 39 -5.14 8.94 6.49
N MET A 40 -5.73 9.94 5.83
CA MET A 40 -5.59 11.34 6.27
C MET A 40 -6.12 11.54 7.70
N LEU A 41 -7.18 10.82 8.08
CA LEU A 41 -7.66 10.81 9.46
C LEU A 41 -6.70 10.07 10.40
N LEU A 42 -6.13 8.93 9.98
CA LEU A 42 -5.15 8.21 10.79
C LEU A 42 -3.90 9.06 11.06
N ASP A 43 -3.38 9.75 10.05
CA ASP A 43 -2.24 10.66 10.18
C ASP A 43 -2.52 11.80 11.15
N TYR A 44 -3.74 12.34 11.11
CA TYR A 44 -4.17 13.36 12.05
C TYR A 44 -4.28 12.84 13.50
N LEU A 45 -4.71 11.59 13.68
CA LEU A 45 -4.97 11.00 14.99
C LEU A 45 -3.73 10.34 15.62
N ILE A 46 -2.76 9.92 14.81
CA ILE A 46 -1.61 9.15 15.25
C ILE A 46 -0.35 10.00 15.09
N PRO A 47 0.44 10.19 16.16
CA PRO A 47 1.69 10.89 16.04
C PRO A 47 2.62 10.11 15.11
N HIS A 48 3.07 10.74 14.04
CA HIS A 48 3.93 10.09 13.06
C HIS A 48 5.04 11.02 12.62
N LEU A 49 6.05 10.46 11.97
CA LEU A 49 7.17 11.23 11.48
C LEU A 49 7.49 10.80 10.05
N HIS A 50 7.41 11.77 9.14
CA HIS A 50 7.87 11.61 7.76
C HIS A 50 9.38 11.39 7.70
N ILE A 51 9.82 10.51 6.80
CA ILE A 51 11.24 10.26 6.60
C ILE A 51 11.93 11.56 6.18
N GLY A 52 13.03 11.90 6.87
CA GLY A 52 13.75 13.17 6.65
C GLY A 52 13.20 14.39 7.40
N SER A 53 12.00 14.32 8.00
CA SER A 53 11.48 15.40 8.86
C SER A 53 12.15 15.43 10.24
N LYS A 54 12.23 16.63 10.82
CA LYS A 54 12.69 16.86 12.20
C LYS A 54 11.54 16.91 13.21
N ASP A 55 10.37 17.32 12.78
CA ASP A 55 9.21 17.57 13.63
C ASP A 55 8.13 16.52 13.35
N ALA A 56 7.56 15.95 14.42
CA ALA A 56 6.48 14.98 14.33
C ALA A 56 5.14 15.67 14.06
N GLU A 57 4.32 15.06 13.21
CA GLU A 57 2.96 15.48 12.93
C GLU A 57 1.96 14.73 13.82
N GLY A 58 0.74 15.26 13.93
CA GLY A 58 -0.30 14.72 14.82
C GLY A 58 -0.14 15.13 16.30
N PRO A 59 -0.73 14.37 17.25
CA PRO A 59 -0.71 14.71 18.67
C PRO A 59 0.69 14.72 19.30
N THR A 60 0.92 15.55 20.33
CA THR A 60 2.22 15.53 21.04
C THR A 60 2.50 14.19 21.69
N THR A 61 3.71 13.64 21.50
CA THR A 61 4.10 12.32 22.00
C THR A 61 5.47 12.33 22.68
N LYS A 62 5.69 11.37 23.59
CA LYS A 62 7.01 11.08 24.20
C LYS A 62 7.77 9.96 23.49
N MET A 63 7.21 9.44 22.39
CA MET A 63 7.83 8.38 21.60
C MET A 63 9.15 8.83 21.01
N LYS A 64 10.10 7.88 20.89
CA LYS A 64 11.36 8.14 20.21
C LYS A 64 11.10 8.29 18.71
N ARG A 65 11.93 9.09 18.04
CA ARG A 65 11.95 9.26 16.59
C ARG A 65 11.93 7.93 15.83
N THR A 66 12.80 7.00 16.21
CA THR A 66 12.83 5.63 15.68
C THR A 66 11.49 4.90 15.79
N SER A 67 10.77 5.07 16.90
CA SER A 67 9.47 4.43 17.12
C SER A 67 8.37 5.06 16.27
N LEU A 68 8.45 6.37 16.03
CA LEU A 68 7.49 7.08 15.17
C LEU A 68 7.68 6.68 13.70
N LEU A 69 8.93 6.59 13.23
CA LEU A 69 9.25 6.13 11.88
C LEU A 69 8.75 4.70 11.63
N VAL A 70 9.06 3.77 12.55
CA VAL A 70 8.58 2.38 12.42
C VAL A 70 7.05 2.32 12.44
N MET A 71 6.40 3.08 13.34
CA MET A 71 4.95 3.06 13.45
C MET A 71 4.25 3.64 12.21
N ALA A 72 4.76 4.74 11.65
CA ALA A 72 4.21 5.35 10.43
C ALA A 72 4.18 4.33 9.30
N VAL A 73 5.34 3.75 8.98
CA VAL A 73 5.45 2.78 7.89
C VAL A 73 4.66 1.50 8.19
N THR A 74 4.59 1.07 9.46
CA THR A 74 3.71 -0.06 9.83
C THR A 74 2.23 0.24 9.55
N LEU A 75 1.75 1.46 9.77
CA LEU A 75 0.35 1.78 9.48
C LEU A 75 0.08 1.85 7.97
N HIS A 76 1.06 2.30 7.19
CA HIS A 76 0.95 2.41 5.73
C HIS A 76 0.99 1.06 5.02
N ASN A 77 1.62 0.07 5.65
CA ASN A 77 1.60 -1.33 5.20
C ASN A 77 0.25 -2.04 5.42
N ILE A 78 -0.68 -1.47 6.20
CA ILE A 78 -2.02 -2.05 6.38
C ILE A 78 -2.81 -2.06 5.06
N PRO A 79 -2.97 -0.91 4.35
CA PRO A 79 -3.57 -0.86 3.02
C PRO A 79 -2.97 -1.85 2.02
N GLU A 80 -1.66 -2.05 2.02
CA GLU A 80 -1.00 -2.98 1.09
C GLU A 80 -1.37 -4.43 1.37
N GLY A 81 -1.32 -4.84 2.65
CA GLY A 81 -1.81 -6.15 3.07
C GLY A 81 -3.27 -6.38 2.68
N MET A 82 -4.12 -5.38 2.94
CA MET A 82 -5.53 -5.43 2.53
C MET A 82 -5.67 -5.57 1.01
N ALA A 83 -4.91 -4.82 0.22
CA ALA A 83 -4.96 -4.87 -1.25
C ALA A 83 -4.66 -6.28 -1.77
N VAL A 84 -3.61 -6.94 -1.27
CA VAL A 84 -3.29 -8.34 -1.62
C VAL A 84 -4.45 -9.26 -1.23
N GLY A 85 -4.97 -9.13 -0.01
CA GLY A 85 -6.09 -9.94 0.47
C GLY A 85 -7.36 -9.77 -0.37
N LEU A 86 -7.70 -8.54 -0.75
CA LEU A 86 -8.84 -8.22 -1.60
C LEU A 86 -8.69 -8.82 -2.99
N ALA A 87 -7.51 -8.73 -3.61
CA ALA A 87 -7.27 -9.31 -4.93
C ALA A 87 -7.42 -10.83 -4.93
N PHE A 88 -6.89 -11.53 -3.92
CA PHE A 88 -7.09 -12.99 -3.79
C PHE A 88 -8.54 -13.35 -3.44
N ALA A 89 -9.21 -12.55 -2.62
CA ALA A 89 -10.64 -12.75 -2.32
C ALA A 89 -11.51 -12.58 -3.58
N LEU A 90 -11.22 -11.58 -4.41
CA LEU A 90 -11.87 -11.35 -5.69
C LEU A 90 -11.64 -12.53 -6.64
N ALA A 91 -10.39 -13.00 -6.75
CA ALA A 91 -10.05 -14.15 -7.57
C ALA A 91 -10.80 -15.42 -7.12
N ALA A 92 -10.95 -15.63 -5.81
CA ALA A 92 -11.69 -16.75 -5.27
C ALA A 92 -13.20 -16.69 -5.57
N GLN A 93 -13.80 -15.49 -5.62
CA GLN A 93 -15.22 -15.31 -5.96
C GLN A 93 -15.54 -15.68 -7.41
N HIS A 94 -14.61 -15.43 -8.33
CA HIS A 94 -14.70 -15.85 -9.73
C HIS A 94 -14.52 -17.36 -9.93
N GLY A 95 -14.18 -18.09 -8.86
CA GLY A 95 -13.99 -19.53 -8.83
C GLY A 95 -12.68 -20.01 -9.46
N ALA A 96 -12.38 -21.29 -9.28
CA ALA A 96 -11.19 -21.96 -9.85
C ALA A 96 -11.17 -21.96 -11.40
N SER A 97 -12.24 -21.47 -12.04
CA SER A 97 -12.43 -21.39 -13.49
C SER A 97 -11.70 -20.23 -14.16
N SER A 98 -11.18 -19.26 -13.39
CA SER A 98 -10.42 -18.11 -13.91
C SER A 98 -8.97 -18.11 -13.43
N PRO A 99 -8.08 -18.90 -14.05
CA PRO A 99 -6.64 -18.84 -13.80
C PRO A 99 -6.07 -17.42 -13.93
N VAL A 100 -6.68 -16.59 -14.78
CA VAL A 100 -6.29 -15.19 -15.01
C VAL A 100 -6.48 -14.35 -13.75
N ALA A 101 -7.61 -14.47 -13.05
CA ALA A 101 -7.87 -13.66 -11.85
C ALA A 101 -6.86 -13.93 -10.72
N PHE A 102 -6.47 -15.20 -10.52
CA PHE A 102 -5.41 -15.55 -9.58
C PHE A 102 -4.04 -15.05 -10.04
N ALA A 103 -3.80 -15.01 -11.34
CA ALA A 103 -2.53 -14.52 -11.88
C ALA A 103 -2.40 -12.99 -11.71
N SER A 104 -3.47 -12.21 -11.88
CA SER A 104 -3.51 -10.78 -11.52
C SER A 104 -3.27 -10.56 -10.02
N ALA A 105 -3.88 -11.37 -9.15
CA ALA A 105 -3.66 -11.30 -7.70
C ALA A 105 -2.20 -11.63 -7.31
N ILE A 106 -1.59 -12.61 -7.98
CA ILE A 106 -0.16 -12.93 -7.83
C ILE A 106 0.71 -11.78 -8.34
N ALA A 107 0.35 -11.16 -9.46
CA ALA A 107 1.07 -10.01 -10.02
C ALA A 107 1.09 -8.84 -9.02
N LEU A 108 -0.05 -8.50 -8.42
CA LEU A 108 -0.15 -7.51 -7.35
C LEU A 108 0.72 -7.88 -6.14
N ALA A 109 0.63 -9.12 -5.67
CA ALA A 109 1.41 -9.58 -4.51
C ALA A 109 2.92 -9.54 -4.78
N LEU A 110 3.36 -9.88 -5.99
CA LEU A 110 4.75 -9.76 -6.41
C LEU A 110 5.18 -8.30 -6.51
N GLY A 111 4.34 -7.43 -7.06
CA GLY A 111 4.59 -6.00 -7.14
C GLY A 111 4.80 -5.37 -5.77
N ILE A 112 3.93 -5.70 -4.80
CA ILE A 112 4.06 -5.30 -3.39
C ILE A 112 5.32 -5.94 -2.78
N GLY A 113 5.56 -7.23 -2.97
CA GLY A 113 6.79 -7.85 -2.45
C GLY A 113 8.09 -7.21 -2.97
N ILE A 114 8.12 -6.75 -4.22
CA ILE A 114 9.28 -6.09 -4.83
C ILE A 114 9.55 -4.72 -4.21
N GLN A 115 8.50 -3.90 -3.99
CA GLN A 115 8.67 -2.55 -3.43
C GLN A 115 8.87 -2.54 -1.91
N ASN A 116 8.48 -3.59 -1.19
CA ASN A 116 8.72 -3.67 0.26
C ASN A 116 10.21 -3.81 0.59
N PHE A 117 11.03 -4.28 -0.38
CA PHE A 117 12.48 -4.34 -0.19
C PHE A 117 13.10 -2.93 -0.04
N PRO A 118 12.92 -1.99 -0.98
CA PRO A 118 13.38 -0.61 -0.77
C PRO A 118 12.70 0.08 0.41
N GLU A 119 11.42 -0.18 0.69
CA GLU A 119 10.73 0.41 1.85
C GLU A 119 11.30 -0.06 3.20
N GLY A 120 11.51 -1.37 3.37
CA GLY A 120 12.15 -1.92 4.57
C GLY A 120 13.58 -1.40 4.76
N ALA A 121 14.29 -1.11 3.66
CA ALA A 121 15.58 -0.44 3.71
C ALA A 121 15.46 1.03 4.13
N ALA A 122 14.42 1.75 3.68
CA ALA A 122 14.13 3.13 4.05
C ALA A 122 13.87 3.29 5.56
N ILE A 123 13.39 2.25 6.25
CA ILE A 123 13.36 2.22 7.72
C ILE A 123 14.69 1.79 8.33
N SER A 124 15.27 0.70 7.84
CA SER A 124 16.45 0.07 8.45
C SER A 124 17.67 0.99 8.46
N LEU A 125 17.87 1.79 7.41
CA LEU A 125 19.04 2.65 7.26
C LEU A 125 19.03 3.85 8.24
N PRO A 126 17.93 4.63 8.38
CA PRO A 126 17.83 5.66 9.42
C PRO A 126 17.99 5.11 10.84
N LEU A 127 17.38 3.97 11.16
CA LEU A 127 17.54 3.34 12.49
C LEU A 127 19.02 3.04 12.80
N ARG A 128 19.76 2.57 11.79
CA ARG A 128 21.20 2.33 11.90
C ARG A 128 21.98 3.63 12.09
N GLN A 129 21.62 4.70 11.38
CA GLN A 129 22.24 6.03 11.51
C GLN A 129 21.99 6.64 12.89
N GLU A 130 20.83 6.36 13.51
CA GLU A 130 20.50 6.78 14.88
C GLU A 130 21.18 5.90 15.96
N GLY A 131 22.06 4.97 15.56
CA GLY A 131 22.93 4.22 16.48
C GLY A 131 22.42 2.83 16.87
N MET A 132 21.32 2.34 16.28
CA MET A 132 20.90 0.96 16.49
C MET A 132 21.89 -0.03 15.86
N SER A 133 21.98 -1.25 16.43
CA SER A 133 22.82 -2.30 15.83
C SER A 133 22.25 -2.76 14.48
N VAL A 134 23.11 -3.30 13.61
CA VAL A 134 22.70 -3.77 12.27
C VAL A 134 21.52 -4.74 12.37
N ASN A 135 21.62 -5.76 13.23
CA ASN A 135 20.57 -6.76 13.39
C ASN A 135 19.26 -6.15 13.91
N LYS A 136 19.32 -5.23 14.87
CA LYS A 136 18.10 -4.58 15.39
C LYS A 136 17.44 -3.70 14.35
N SER A 137 18.23 -2.99 13.54
CA SER A 137 17.72 -2.12 12.48
C SER A 137 17.06 -2.95 11.39
N PHE A 138 17.72 -4.02 10.94
CA PHE A 138 17.18 -4.96 9.96
C PHE A 138 15.89 -5.63 10.44
N VAL A 139 15.88 -6.16 11.68
CA VAL A 139 14.68 -6.79 12.24
C VAL A 139 13.54 -5.78 12.39
N SER A 140 13.84 -4.53 12.74
CA SER A 140 12.79 -3.50 12.86
C SER A 140 12.19 -3.14 11.50
N GLY A 141 13.00 -3.00 10.45
CA GLY A 141 12.50 -2.77 9.09
C GLY A 141 11.83 -3.99 8.46
N MET A 142 12.15 -5.21 8.88
CA MET A 142 11.39 -6.40 8.50
C MET A 142 10.05 -6.47 9.24
N LEU A 143 10.05 -6.21 10.54
CA LEU A 143 8.85 -6.29 11.37
C LEU A 143 7.85 -5.17 11.07
N SER A 144 8.27 -4.06 10.46
CA SER A 144 7.32 -3.01 10.06
C SER A 144 6.27 -3.53 9.08
N GLY A 145 6.64 -4.44 8.17
CA GLY A 145 5.76 -5.07 7.19
C GLY A 145 4.97 -6.28 7.71
N ILE A 146 5.09 -6.65 9.00
CA ILE A 146 4.38 -7.82 9.54
C ILE A 146 2.85 -7.67 9.47
N VAL A 147 2.36 -6.44 9.38
CA VAL A 147 0.93 -6.16 9.24
C VAL A 147 0.38 -6.60 7.89
N GLU A 148 1.20 -6.68 6.83
CA GLU A 148 0.74 -7.04 5.50
C GLU A 148 0.13 -8.46 5.46
N PRO A 149 0.84 -9.53 5.89
CA PRO A 149 0.23 -10.86 5.94
C PRO A 149 -0.93 -10.94 6.93
N ILE A 150 -0.90 -10.18 8.02
CA ILE A 150 -1.99 -10.16 9.01
C ILE A 150 -3.26 -9.60 8.35
N PHE A 151 -3.20 -8.42 7.77
CA PHE A 151 -4.37 -7.76 7.17
C PHE A 151 -4.77 -8.40 5.85
N GLY A 152 -3.85 -8.98 5.08
CA GLY A 152 -4.17 -9.78 3.90
C GLY A 152 -4.99 -11.02 4.26
N ILE A 153 -4.54 -11.77 5.28
CA ILE A 153 -5.30 -12.94 5.77
C ILE A 153 -6.64 -12.52 6.35
N LEU A 154 -6.68 -11.48 7.22
CA LEU A 154 -7.92 -11.00 7.80
C LEU A 154 -8.94 -10.60 6.73
N THR A 155 -8.49 -9.90 5.69
CA THR A 155 -9.33 -9.50 4.55
C THR A 155 -9.94 -10.71 3.85
N VAL A 156 -9.13 -11.76 3.59
CA VAL A 156 -9.64 -13.01 2.99
C VAL A 156 -10.62 -13.71 3.93
N LEU A 157 -10.35 -13.76 5.24
CA LEU A 157 -11.24 -14.39 6.21
C LEU A 157 -12.61 -13.71 6.31
N VAL A 158 -12.66 -12.39 6.13
CA VAL A 158 -13.93 -11.62 6.12
C VAL A 158 -14.51 -11.43 4.71
N SER A 159 -13.89 -12.00 3.67
CA SER A 159 -14.25 -11.79 2.26
C SER A 159 -15.72 -12.04 1.97
N ALA A 160 -16.31 -13.07 2.57
CA ALA A 160 -17.73 -13.39 2.40
C ALA A 160 -18.67 -12.28 2.91
N LEU A 161 -18.27 -11.53 3.93
CA LEU A 161 -19.04 -10.40 4.47
C LEU A 161 -18.91 -9.16 3.59
N ILE A 162 -17.72 -8.95 3.00
CA ILE A 162 -17.41 -7.76 2.19
C ILE A 162 -17.68 -7.96 0.69
N ALA A 163 -18.04 -9.16 0.23
CA ALA A 163 -18.27 -9.46 -1.18
C ALA A 163 -19.24 -8.49 -1.89
N PRO A 164 -20.39 -8.09 -1.31
CA PRO A 164 -21.27 -7.10 -1.93
C PRO A 164 -20.65 -5.70 -2.06
N PHE A 165 -19.60 -5.42 -1.29
CA PHE A 165 -18.89 -4.16 -1.23
C PHE A 165 -17.51 -4.25 -1.90
N MET A 166 -17.20 -5.33 -2.61
CA MET A 166 -15.87 -5.57 -3.19
C MET A 166 -15.37 -4.41 -4.05
N PRO A 167 -16.17 -3.81 -4.96
CA PRO A 167 -15.76 -2.61 -5.71
C PRO A 167 -15.34 -1.44 -4.82
N TRP A 168 -16.07 -1.21 -3.72
CA TRP A 168 -15.76 -0.14 -2.78
C TRP A 168 -14.48 -0.43 -2.00
N MET A 169 -14.25 -1.69 -1.62
CA MET A 169 -13.08 -2.10 -0.85
C MET A 169 -11.79 -2.05 -1.69
N LEU A 170 -11.82 -2.52 -2.93
CA LEU A 170 -10.70 -2.41 -3.87
C LEU A 170 -10.32 -0.95 -4.09
N SER A 171 -11.32 -0.10 -4.31
CA SER A 171 -11.13 1.33 -4.52
C SER A 171 -10.65 2.04 -3.27
N PHE A 172 -11.12 1.63 -2.09
CA PHE A 172 -10.62 2.07 -0.79
C PHE A 172 -9.13 1.78 -0.63
N ALA A 173 -8.70 0.55 -0.91
CA ALA A 173 -7.29 0.18 -0.85
C ALA A 173 -6.45 1.01 -1.84
N ALA A 174 -6.96 1.23 -3.07
CA ALA A 174 -6.30 2.06 -4.06
C ALA A 174 -6.13 3.52 -3.61
N GLY A 175 -7.17 4.10 -2.99
CA GLY A 175 -7.15 5.47 -2.47
C GLY A 175 -6.20 5.63 -1.31
N ALA A 176 -6.21 4.69 -0.36
CA ALA A 176 -5.25 4.66 0.74
C ALA A 176 -3.80 4.55 0.22
N MET A 177 -3.52 3.62 -0.69
CA MET A 177 -2.18 3.50 -1.29
C MET A 177 -1.75 4.76 -2.06
N MET A 178 -2.67 5.43 -2.77
CA MET A 178 -2.34 6.66 -3.49
C MET A 178 -2.03 7.82 -2.54
N TYR A 179 -2.75 7.91 -1.41
CA TYR A 179 -2.47 8.90 -0.39
C TYR A 179 -1.04 8.76 0.15
N VAL A 180 -0.61 7.55 0.54
CA VAL A 180 0.77 7.27 1.01
C VAL A 180 1.81 7.70 -0.03
N VAL A 181 1.58 7.39 -1.31
CA VAL A 181 2.51 7.78 -2.37
C VAL A 181 2.68 9.30 -2.44
N VAL A 182 1.57 10.03 -2.41
CA VAL A 182 1.58 11.48 -2.61
C VAL A 182 2.12 12.20 -1.38
N GLU A 183 1.68 11.78 -0.20
CA GLU A 183 2.04 12.43 1.06
C GLU A 183 3.48 12.12 1.47
N GLU A 184 3.95 10.89 1.25
CA GLU A 184 5.25 10.45 1.75
C GLU A 184 6.27 10.16 0.65
N LEU A 185 5.97 9.21 -0.23
CA LEU A 185 7.00 8.62 -1.11
C LEU A 185 7.49 9.59 -2.19
N ILE A 186 6.61 10.41 -2.77
CA ILE A 186 7.00 11.42 -3.76
C ILE A 186 7.88 12.51 -3.12
N PRO A 187 7.48 13.15 -1.99
CA PRO A 187 8.37 14.07 -1.27
C PRO A 187 9.71 13.43 -0.90
N GLU A 188 9.71 12.21 -0.36
CA GLU A 188 10.92 11.51 0.05
C GLU A 188 11.88 11.29 -1.13
N ALA A 189 11.36 10.88 -2.29
CA ALA A 189 12.14 10.69 -3.50
C ALA A 189 12.88 11.96 -3.97
N HIS A 190 12.48 13.15 -3.49
CA HIS A 190 13.04 14.44 -3.87
C HIS A 190 13.87 15.10 -2.76
N LEU A 191 14.12 14.43 -1.63
CA LEU A 191 14.92 14.99 -0.51
C LEU A 191 16.43 15.11 -0.83
N GLY A 192 16.95 14.44 -1.86
CA GLY A 192 18.37 14.47 -2.23
C GLY A 192 18.76 15.62 -3.18
N GLU A 193 20.05 15.99 -3.22
CA GLU A 193 20.59 17.05 -4.10
C GLU A 193 20.41 16.77 -5.61
N HIS A 194 20.16 15.51 -5.98
CA HIS A 194 19.95 15.07 -7.36
C HIS A 194 18.61 14.34 -7.51
N SER A 195 17.52 15.11 -7.67
CA SER A 195 16.14 14.60 -7.74
C SER A 195 15.88 13.61 -8.90
N ASN A 196 16.71 13.64 -9.96
CA ASN A 196 16.55 12.78 -11.12
C ASN A 196 16.59 11.28 -10.78
N ILE A 197 17.35 10.87 -9.75
CA ILE A 197 17.43 9.45 -9.36
C ILE A 197 16.10 9.00 -8.74
N GLY A 198 15.49 9.82 -7.89
CA GLY A 198 14.17 9.56 -7.32
C GLY A 198 13.10 9.48 -8.40
N THR A 199 13.11 10.42 -9.35
CA THR A 199 12.21 10.38 -10.51
C THR A 199 12.38 9.10 -11.34
N LEU A 200 13.62 8.70 -11.65
CA LEU A 200 13.89 7.45 -12.36
C LEU A 200 13.44 6.22 -11.57
N GLY A 201 13.55 6.24 -10.23
CA GLY A 201 13.02 5.21 -9.34
C GLY A 201 11.51 5.08 -9.45
N VAL A 202 10.78 6.21 -9.40
CA VAL A 202 9.32 6.23 -9.58
C VAL A 202 8.92 5.70 -10.96
N MET A 203 9.58 6.16 -12.02
CA MET A 203 9.31 5.70 -13.40
C MET A 203 9.62 4.22 -13.58
N GLY A 204 10.75 3.75 -13.03
CA GLY A 204 11.14 2.34 -13.06
C GLY A 204 10.16 1.45 -12.31
N GLY A 205 9.78 1.82 -11.09
CA GLY A 205 8.79 1.09 -10.29
C GLY A 205 7.41 1.05 -10.94
N PHE A 206 6.96 2.17 -11.51
CA PHE A 206 5.73 2.24 -12.29
C PHE A 206 5.77 1.27 -13.49
N LEU A 207 6.85 1.31 -14.27
CA LEU A 207 7.02 0.46 -15.45
C LEU A 207 7.06 -1.03 -15.08
N VAL A 208 7.81 -1.40 -14.04
CA VAL A 208 7.89 -2.79 -13.57
C VAL A 208 6.51 -3.28 -13.14
N MET A 209 5.78 -2.51 -12.34
CA MET A 209 4.44 -2.91 -11.89
C MET A 209 3.44 -3.00 -13.06
N MET A 210 3.48 -2.05 -14.00
CA MET A 210 2.66 -2.10 -15.21
C MET A 210 2.95 -3.36 -16.04
N ILE A 211 4.23 -3.71 -16.21
CA ILE A 211 4.62 -4.93 -16.93
C ILE A 211 4.14 -6.18 -16.19
N LEU A 212 4.30 -6.24 -14.87
CA LEU A 212 3.85 -7.38 -14.08
C LEU A 212 2.35 -7.60 -14.23
N ASP A 213 1.56 -6.54 -14.10
CA ASP A 213 0.10 -6.59 -14.24
C ASP A 213 -0.30 -7.03 -15.65
N VAL A 214 0.14 -6.31 -16.69
CA VAL A 214 -0.24 -6.60 -18.09
C VAL A 214 0.27 -7.96 -18.59
N ALA A 215 1.43 -8.43 -18.10
CA ALA A 215 1.98 -9.71 -18.55
C ALA A 215 1.41 -10.92 -17.83
N LEU A 216 0.94 -10.75 -16.59
CA LEU A 216 0.46 -11.85 -15.75
C LEU A 216 -1.05 -11.85 -15.53
N GLY A 217 -1.77 -10.79 -15.90
CA GLY A 217 -3.19 -10.67 -15.58
C GLY A 217 -3.95 -9.70 -16.45
#